data_AF-A0AA95SE81-F1
#
_entry.id   AF-A0AA95SE81-F1
#
_cell.length_a   1.000
_cell.length_b   1.000
_cell.length_c   1.000
_cell.angle_alpha   90.00
_cell.angle_beta   90.00
_cell.angle_gamma   90.00
#
_symmetry.space_group_name_H-M   'P 1'
#
loop_
_entity.id
_entity.type
_entity.pdbx_description
1 polymer ?
#
loop_
_entity_poly.entity_id
_entity_poly.type
_entity_poly.pdbx_seq_one_letter_code
_entity_poly.pdbx_strand_id
1 'polypeptide(L)'
;MEVYQADKQFVLGVAGGEIYSLKSGPEAIISVNRPVPTKMWTIPTIIDRNLHKGEEWRVTTEFRQFLCDDRKVYILQFDYHRIKPGYCGGKAEFFLTEEDVNNKIESLRKTSRVSEFTWDPTIPTWKEVQFIKYYRKV
;
A
#
# COMPACT_ATOMS: atom_id res chain seq x y z
N MET A 1 6.88 6.37 -2.12
CA MET A 1 6.24 6.28 -3.41
C MET A 1 6.32 7.68 -3.93
N GLU A 2 7.17 7.84 -4.92
CA GLU A 2 7.47 9.14 -5.48
C GLU A 2 6.92 9.16 -6.89
N VAL A 3 6.12 10.19 -7.18
CA VAL A 3 5.70 10.51 -8.54
C VAL A 3 6.46 11.77 -8.91
N TYR A 4 7.44 11.64 -9.79
CA TYR A 4 8.18 12.79 -10.30
C TYR A 4 8.00 12.91 -11.80
N GLN A 5 8.14 14.14 -12.30
CA GLN A 5 8.11 14.41 -13.72
C GLN A 5 9.55 14.45 -14.25
N ALA A 6 9.81 13.69 -15.29
CA ALA A 6 11.06 13.72 -16.04
C ALA A 6 10.71 14.05 -17.50
N ASP A 7 11.20 15.19 -17.99
CA ASP A 7 10.81 15.79 -19.26
C ASP A 7 9.28 15.90 -19.43
N LYS A 8 8.71 15.12 -20.36
CA LYS A 8 7.28 15.08 -20.70
C LYS A 8 6.57 13.83 -20.17
N GLN A 9 7.23 13.07 -19.29
CA GLN A 9 6.69 11.83 -18.74
C GLN A 9 6.68 11.88 -17.21
N PHE A 10 5.82 11.06 -16.62
CA PHE A 10 5.74 10.84 -15.19
C PHE A 10 6.32 9.48 -14.84
N VAL A 11 7.06 9.44 -13.75
CA VAL A 11 7.68 8.23 -13.23
C VAL A 11 7.08 7.92 -11.87
N LEU A 12 6.41 6.76 -11.77
CA LEU A 12 5.93 6.20 -10.50
C LEU A 12 6.97 5.20 -10.01
N GLY A 13 7.76 5.60 -9.00
CA GLY A 13 8.82 4.77 -8.43
C GLY A 13 8.43 4.11 -7.10
N VAL A 14 8.92 2.89 -6.88
CA VAL A 14 8.84 2.15 -5.61
C VAL A 14 10.23 1.86 -5.04
N ALA A 15 10.35 1.89 -3.71
CA ALA A 15 11.63 1.73 -3.02
C ALA A 15 12.17 0.28 -2.94
N GLY A 16 11.32 -0.73 -3.18
CA GLY A 16 11.67 -2.15 -2.97
C GLY A 16 11.59 -3.06 -4.20
N GLY A 17 11.08 -2.59 -5.34
CA GLY A 17 10.99 -3.36 -6.59
C GLY A 17 9.75 -4.28 -6.68
N GLU A 18 9.93 -5.56 -7.00
CA GLU A 18 8.88 -6.59 -7.07
C GLU A 18 8.81 -7.43 -5.78
N ILE A 19 7.59 -7.77 -5.34
CA ILE A 19 7.42 -8.63 -4.18
C ILE A 19 7.93 -10.06 -4.48
N TYR A 20 8.58 -10.70 -3.50
CA TYR A 20 9.21 -12.04 -3.60
C TYR A 20 10.48 -12.15 -4.46
N SER A 21 10.97 -11.04 -5.02
CA SER A 21 12.33 -10.98 -5.57
C SER A 21 13.26 -10.25 -4.60
N LEU A 22 13.97 -11.00 -3.73
CA LEU A 22 14.94 -10.42 -2.79
C LEU A 22 16.10 -9.64 -3.47
N LYS A 23 16.19 -9.70 -4.81
CA LYS A 23 17.17 -9.00 -5.64
C LYS A 23 16.58 -7.87 -6.48
N SER A 24 15.26 -7.63 -6.45
CA SER A 24 14.68 -6.53 -7.22
C SER A 24 15.18 -5.20 -6.65
N GLY A 25 15.90 -4.45 -7.47
CA GLY A 25 16.23 -3.06 -7.15
C GLY A 25 14.98 -2.19 -7.18
N PRO A 26 15.12 -0.88 -6.91
CA PRO A 26 14.06 0.08 -7.17
C PRO A 26 13.51 -0.06 -8.59
N GLU A 27 12.19 -0.05 -8.72
CA GLU A 27 11.51 -0.15 -10.00
C GLU A 27 10.61 1.05 -10.22
N ALA A 28 10.34 1.31 -11.50
CA ALA A 28 9.57 2.47 -11.90
C ALA A 28 8.67 2.17 -13.10
N ILE A 29 7.47 2.76 -13.06
CA ILE A 29 6.54 2.76 -14.17
C ILE A 29 6.53 4.14 -14.80
N ILE A 30 6.82 4.20 -16.10
CA ILE A 30 6.79 5.43 -16.89
C ILE A 30 5.39 5.58 -17.50
N SER A 31 4.83 6.78 -17.41
CA SER A 31 3.48 7.12 -17.84
C SER A 31 3.50 8.45 -18.58
N VAL A 32 2.65 8.62 -19.59
CA VAL A 32 2.51 9.91 -20.30
C VAL A 32 1.73 10.90 -19.42
N ASN A 33 0.65 10.42 -18.82
CA ASN A 33 -0.17 11.17 -17.89
C ASN A 33 0.30 10.94 -16.45
N ARG A 34 0.00 11.90 -15.57
CA ARG A 34 0.32 11.77 -14.15
C ARG A 34 -0.44 10.58 -13.55
N PRO A 35 0.24 9.62 -12.90
CA PRO A 35 -0.41 8.54 -12.16
C PRO A 35 -1.43 9.08 -11.14
N VAL A 36 -2.65 8.54 -11.18
CA VAL A 36 -3.74 8.98 -10.30
C VAL A 36 -4.09 7.84 -9.34
N PRO A 37 -4.06 8.06 -8.01
CA PRO A 37 -4.56 7.06 -7.07
C PRO A 37 -6.05 6.81 -7.31
N THR A 38 -6.50 5.57 -7.15
CA THR A 38 -7.90 5.19 -7.44
C THR A 38 -8.52 4.39 -6.31
N LYS A 39 -7.79 3.42 -5.76
CA LYS A 39 -8.23 2.61 -4.61
C LYS A 39 -7.10 2.43 -3.61
N MET A 40 -7.47 2.25 -2.36
CA MET A 40 -6.56 1.89 -1.28
C MET A 40 -7.23 0.91 -0.33
N TRP A 41 -6.49 -0.10 0.11
CA TRP A 41 -6.90 -0.98 1.20
C TRP A 41 -5.90 -0.86 2.32
N THR A 42 -6.38 -0.72 3.54
CA THR A 42 -5.55 -0.67 4.73
C THR A 42 -5.92 -1.80 5.68
N ILE A 43 -4.91 -2.32 6.37
CA ILE A 43 -5.10 -3.27 7.47
C ILE A 43 -4.77 -2.60 8.80
N PRO A 44 -5.25 -3.16 9.93
CA PRO A 44 -4.96 -2.60 11.24
C PRO A 44 -3.45 -2.60 11.49
N THR A 45 -2.92 -1.50 12.01
CA THR A 45 -1.50 -1.37 12.34
C THR A 45 -1.05 -2.50 13.27
N ILE A 46 0.00 -3.21 12.87
CA ILE A 46 0.60 -4.27 13.67
C ILE A 46 1.55 -3.62 14.67
N ILE A 47 1.41 -3.96 15.96
CA ILE A 47 2.33 -3.55 17.01
C ILE A 47 3.11 -4.80 17.43
N ASP A 48 4.40 -4.83 17.09
CA ASP A 48 5.30 -5.91 17.49
C ASP A 48 6.17 -5.44 18.67
N ARG A 49 6.15 -6.21 19.76
CA ARG A 49 6.91 -5.93 20.99
C ARG A 49 8.01 -6.96 21.25
N ASN A 50 8.27 -7.86 20.30
CA ASN A 50 9.04 -9.09 20.50
C ASN A 50 10.22 -9.29 19.53
N LEU A 51 10.33 -8.53 18.43
CA LEU A 51 11.37 -8.77 17.41
C LEU A 51 12.81 -8.71 17.97
N HIS A 52 13.09 -7.78 18.88
CA HIS A 52 14.35 -7.70 19.65
C HIS A 52 14.05 -7.25 21.08
N LYS A 53 14.62 -7.94 22.08
CA LYS A 53 14.37 -7.70 23.51
C LYS A 53 14.46 -6.20 23.85
N GLY A 54 13.31 -5.55 24.06
CA GLY A 54 13.20 -4.14 24.45
C GLY A 54 12.72 -3.17 23.36
N GLU A 55 12.38 -3.65 22.16
CA GLU A 55 11.90 -2.80 21.08
C GLU A 55 10.37 -2.86 20.89
N GLU A 56 9.75 -1.71 20.60
CA GLU A 56 8.35 -1.64 20.13
C GLU A 56 8.37 -1.14 18.69
N TRP A 57 7.88 -1.96 17.77
CA TRP A 57 7.71 -1.63 16.36
C TRP A 57 6.23 -1.45 16.01
N ARG A 58 5.95 -0.49 15.15
CA ARG A 58 4.64 -0.29 14.52
C ARG A 58 4.79 -0.46 13.02
N VAL A 59 3.96 -1.31 12.43
CA VAL A 59 3.94 -1.54 11.00
C VAL A 59 2.55 -1.21 10.46
N THR A 60 2.50 -0.23 9.58
CA THR A 60 1.30 0.09 8.80
C THR A 60 1.47 -0.53 7.42
N THR A 61 0.40 -1.14 6.90
CA THR A 61 0.43 -1.80 5.61
C THR A 61 -0.76 -1.35 4.77
N GLU A 62 -0.45 -0.98 3.53
CA GLU A 62 -1.42 -0.46 2.58
C GLU A 62 -1.23 -1.11 1.21
N PHE A 63 -2.34 -1.47 0.57
CA PHE A 63 -2.38 -1.82 -0.84
C PHE A 63 -2.97 -0.63 -1.58
N ARG A 64 -2.29 -0.15 -2.62
CA ARG A 64 -2.71 1.04 -3.38
C ARG A 64 -2.84 0.70 -4.85
N GLN A 65 -3.89 1.24 -5.48
CA GLN A 65 -4.12 1.14 -6.92
C GLN A 65 -3.97 2.52 -7.55
N PHE A 66 -3.19 2.59 -8.63
CA PHE A 66 -3.01 3.78 -9.47
C PHE A 66 -3.51 3.51 -10.88
N LEU A 67 -4.12 4.51 -11.49
CA LEU A 67 -4.32 4.57 -12.93
C LEU A 67 -3.13 5.31 -13.55
N CYS A 68 -2.35 4.61 -14.37
CA CYS A 68 -1.23 5.15 -15.12
C CYS A 68 -1.57 5.04 -16.60
N ASP A 69 -1.86 6.15 -17.26
CA ASP A 69 -2.49 6.14 -18.60
C ASP A 69 -3.77 5.28 -18.58
N ASP A 70 -3.78 4.17 -19.32
CA ASP A 70 -4.93 3.25 -19.41
C ASP A 70 -4.76 1.96 -18.60
N ARG A 71 -3.67 1.83 -17.82
CA ARG A 71 -3.36 0.63 -17.03
C ARG A 71 -3.51 0.86 -15.53
N LYS A 72 -4.03 -0.16 -14.84
CA LYS A 72 -4.00 -0.22 -13.39
C LYS A 72 -2.65 -0.75 -12.92
N VAL A 73 -2.09 -0.07 -11.92
CA VAL A 73 -0.85 -0.43 -11.25
C VAL A 73 -1.15 -0.62 -9.78
N TYR A 74 -0.61 -1.67 -9.19
CA TYR A 74 -0.82 -1.98 -7.79
C TYR A 74 0.49 -1.96 -7.03
N ILE A 75 0.46 -1.37 -5.84
CA ILE A 75 1.63 -1.22 -4.97
C ILE A 75 1.26 -1.69 -3.56
N LEU A 76 2.12 -2.50 -2.97
CA LEU A 76 2.13 -2.79 -1.54
C LEU A 76 3.13 -1.88 -0.84
N GLN A 77 2.67 -1.15 0.17
CA GLN A 77 3.48 -0.26 0.98
C GLN A 77 3.50 -0.74 2.44
N PHE A 78 4.70 -0.79 3.02
CA PHE A 78 4.95 -0.98 4.44
C PHE A 78 5.63 0.25 4.99
N ASP A 79 5.01 0.90 5.97
CA ASP A 79 5.67 1.90 6.80
C ASP A 79 5.96 1.27 8.16
N TYR A 80 7.23 1.21 8.54
CA TYR A 80 7.65 0.60 9.79
C TYR A 80 8.39 1.60 10.66
N HIS A 81 8.02 1.66 11.94
CA HIS A 81 8.58 2.59 12.91
C HIS A 81 8.92 1.87 14.20
N ARG A 82 10.17 1.98 14.64
CA ARG A 82 10.54 1.69 16.03
C ARG A 82 10.15 2.87 16.88
N ILE A 83 9.34 2.63 17.91
CA ILE A 83 8.86 3.64 18.85
C ILE A 83 9.67 3.62 20.14
N LYS A 84 10.19 2.46 20.53
CA LYS A 84 11.05 2.28 21.70
C LYS A 84 12.26 1.40 21.36
N PRO A 85 13.46 1.67 21.92
CA PRO A 85 13.77 2.74 22.88
C PRO A 85 13.94 4.13 22.26
N GLY A 86 14.00 4.22 20.93
CA GLY A 86 14.12 5.48 20.21
C GLY A 86 13.48 5.38 18.84
N TYR A 87 13.15 6.55 18.29
CA TYR A 87 12.44 6.65 17.03
C TYR A 87 13.38 6.37 15.85
N CYS A 88 13.10 5.32 15.09
CA CYS A 88 13.61 5.16 13.73
C CYS A 88 12.50 4.58 12.87
N GLY A 89 12.65 4.65 11.56
CA GLY A 89 11.70 4.04 10.67
C GLY A 89 12.16 4.05 9.25
N GLY A 90 11.38 3.41 8.42
CA GLY A 90 11.59 3.33 7.00
C GLY A 90 10.33 2.90 6.30
N LYS A 91 10.46 2.79 4.98
CA LYS A 91 9.36 2.47 4.09
C LYS A 91 9.85 1.47 3.06
N ALA A 92 9.05 0.46 2.79
CA ALA A 92 9.29 -0.51 1.73
C ALA A 92 8.06 -0.55 0.82
N GLU A 93 8.28 -0.54 -0.49
CA GLU A 93 7.22 -0.45 -1.49
C GLU A 93 7.50 -1.42 -2.63
N PHE A 94 6.48 -2.17 -3.03
CA PHE A 94 6.62 -3.22 -4.03
C PHE A 94 5.49 -3.15 -5.05
N PHE A 95 5.80 -3.33 -6.34
CA PHE A 95 4.77 -3.58 -7.34
C PHE A 95 4.16 -4.96 -7.14
N LEU A 96 2.85 -5.04 -7.39
CA LEU A 96 2.05 -6.26 -7.32
C LEU A 96 1.25 -6.45 -8.60
N THR A 97 0.91 -7.69 -8.92
CA THR A 97 -0.15 -7.98 -9.89
C THR A 97 -1.53 -7.75 -9.27
N GLU A 98 -2.56 -7.55 -10.11
CA GLU A 98 -3.96 -7.47 -9.64
C GLU A 98 -4.38 -8.76 -8.91
N GLU A 99 -3.91 -9.92 -9.40
CA GLU A 99 -4.19 -11.22 -8.79
C GLU A 99 -3.61 -11.32 -7.37
N ASP A 100 -2.35 -10.91 -7.17
CA ASP A 100 -1.70 -10.93 -5.85
C ASP A 100 -2.47 -10.07 -4.83
N VAL A 101 -2.90 -8.88 -5.25
CA VAL A 101 -3.65 -7.95 -4.42
C VAL A 101 -4.99 -8.54 -4.02
N ASN A 102 -5.76 -9.05 -4.99
CA ASN A 102 -7.08 -9.61 -4.74
C ASN A 102 -6.98 -10.83 -3.81
N ASN A 103 -6.08 -11.77 -4.12
CA ASN A 103 -5.85 -12.96 -3.30
C ASN A 103 -5.46 -12.58 -1.86
N LYS A 104 -4.58 -11.59 -1.69
CA LYS A 104 -4.12 -11.18 -0.36
C LYS A 104 -5.20 -10.45 0.42
N ILE A 105 -5.94 -9.54 -0.20
CA ILE A 105 -7.05 -8.82 0.44
C ILE A 105 -8.15 -9.78 0.86
N GLU A 106 -8.55 -10.71 -0.01
CA GLU A 106 -9.56 -11.72 0.32
C GLU A 106 -9.12 -12.61 1.48
N SER A 107 -7.85 -13.05 1.47
CA SER A 107 -7.29 -13.79 2.60
C SER A 107 -7.32 -12.97 3.89
N LEU A 108 -6.92 -11.69 3.85
CA LEU A 108 -6.88 -10.81 5.02
C LEU A 108 -8.27 -10.50 5.56
N ARG A 109 -9.28 -10.34 4.70
CA ARG A 109 -10.67 -10.12 5.11
C ARG A 109 -11.24 -11.25 5.96
N LYS A 110 -10.69 -12.47 5.84
CA LYS A 110 -11.09 -13.63 6.66
C LYS A 110 -10.54 -13.55 8.08
N THR A 111 -9.40 -12.88 8.29
CA THR A 111 -8.66 -12.89 9.56
C THR A 111 -8.53 -11.52 10.22
N SER A 112 -8.82 -10.43 9.52
CA SER A 112 -8.56 -9.06 9.95
C SER A 112 -9.55 -8.07 9.34
N ARG A 113 -9.71 -6.91 9.99
CA ARG A 113 -10.55 -5.83 9.47
C ARG A 113 -9.79 -5.07 8.38
N VAL A 114 -10.13 -5.33 7.12
CA VAL A 114 -9.61 -4.55 5.98
C VAL A 114 -10.55 -3.39 5.70
N SER A 115 -10.05 -2.15 5.73
CA SER A 115 -10.79 -0.97 5.26
C SER A 115 -10.45 -0.73 3.78
N GLU A 116 -11.44 -0.33 2.99
CA GLU A 116 -11.27 0.06 1.58
C GLU A 116 -11.61 1.53 1.42
N PHE A 117 -10.86 2.22 0.56
CA PHE A 117 -11.02 3.62 0.25
C PHE A 117 -11.00 3.81 -1.26
N THR A 118 -11.80 4.76 -1.74
CA THR A 118 -11.77 5.25 -3.12
C THR A 118 -11.24 6.66 -3.15
N TRP A 119 -10.47 6.97 -4.19
CA TRP A 119 -9.98 8.33 -4.40
C TRP A 119 -11.07 9.19 -5.04
N ASP A 120 -11.34 10.34 -4.45
CA ASP A 120 -12.16 11.37 -5.08
C ASP A 120 -11.26 12.39 -5.81
N PRO A 121 -11.27 12.43 -7.15
CA PRO A 121 -10.46 13.40 -7.88
C PRO A 121 -11.02 14.83 -7.82
N THR A 122 -12.29 15.01 -7.46
CA THR A 122 -12.94 16.33 -7.37
C THR A 122 -12.51 17.08 -6.10
N ILE A 123 -12.36 16.34 -5.01
CA ILE A 123 -11.84 16.81 -3.73
C ILE A 123 -10.70 15.85 -3.39
N PRO A 124 -9.43 16.17 -3.70
CA PRO A 124 -8.27 15.27 -3.66
C PRO A 124 -8.06 14.55 -2.31
N THR A 125 -8.90 13.58 -2.02
CA THR A 125 -9.09 12.96 -0.71
C THR A 125 -9.57 11.53 -0.86
N TRP A 126 -9.23 10.70 0.13
CA TRP A 126 -9.71 9.34 0.24
C TRP A 126 -11.07 9.30 0.91
N LYS A 127 -12.03 8.59 0.32
CA LYS A 127 -13.35 8.31 0.89
C LYS A 127 -13.40 6.85 1.32
N GLU A 128 -13.66 6.59 2.59
CA GLU A 128 -13.84 5.22 3.08
C GLU A 128 -15.11 4.60 2.48
N VAL A 129 -14.97 3.41 1.91
CA VAL A 129 -16.09 2.61 1.44
C VAL A 129 -16.69 1.91 2.66
N GLN A 130 -17.85 2.40 3.13
CA GLN A 130 -18.57 1.74 4.20
C GLN A 130 -19.08 0.37 3.73
N PHE A 131 -18.46 -0.70 4.21
CA PHE A 131 -19.03 -2.04 4.07
C PHE A 131 -20.18 -2.20 5.06
N ILE A 132 -21.41 -2.25 4.54
CA ILE A 132 -22.56 -2.74 5.32
C ILE A 132 -22.30 -4.23 5.60
N LYS A 133 -21.77 -4.55 6.77
CA LYS A 133 -21.74 -5.93 7.26
C LYS A 133 -23.18 -6.38 7.50
N TYR A 134 -23.73 -7.19 6.60
CA TYR A 134 -24.85 -8.05 6.94
C TYR A 134 -24.36 -9.06 7.98
N TYR A 135 -24.70 -8.84 9.24
CA TYR A 135 -24.55 -9.86 10.28
C TYR A 135 -25.52 -11.00 9.97
N ARG A 136 -24.98 -12.18 9.63
CA ARG A 136 -25.73 -13.42 9.80
C ARG A 136 -25.93 -13.59 11.32
N LYS A 137 -27.16 -13.40 11.78
CA LYS A 137 -27.60 -13.92 13.09
C LYS A 137 -27.31 -15.41 13.08
N VAL A 138 -26.42 -15.85 13.97
CA VAL A 138 -26.35 -17.25 14.44
C VAL A 138 -26.82 -17.22 15.87
#